data_AF-A0A973MMQ5-F1
#
_entry.id   AF-A0A973MMQ5-F1
#
_cell.length_a   1.000
_cell.length_b   1.000
_cell.length_c   1.000
_cell.angle_alpha   90.00
_cell.angle_beta   90.00
_cell.angle_gamma   90.00
#
_symmetry.space_group_name_H-M   'P 1'
#
loop_
_entity.id
_entity.type
_entity.pdbx_description
1 polymer ?
#
loop_
_entity_poly.entity_id
_entity_poly.type
_entity_poly.pdbx_seq_one_letter_code
_entity_poly.pdbx_strand_id
1 'polypeptide(L)'
;MSHGLPDYMVAYLAQREAQRAAAIAEFLDGLTEYERGLFHDAAVMGYVRGSMHPAGERIPKGTAVVAEVVDACFAHRDLYPTVNADFVDRRTTVEYFVQCEQPDGSWEQASSMVTDPKTAVERREAKRRQFPDFACRVARRITRVIVQAELVEEPES
;
A
#
# COMPACT_ATOMS: atom_id res chain seq x y z
N MET A 1 -13.99 27.33 -37.26
CA MET A 1 -13.46 28.10 -36.13
C MET A 1 -13.41 27.15 -34.94
N SER A 2 -12.23 26.83 -34.42
CA SER A 2 -12.12 26.06 -33.18
C SER A 2 -12.57 26.98 -32.05
N HIS A 3 -13.78 26.75 -31.52
CA HIS A 3 -14.19 27.42 -30.29
C HIS A 3 -13.30 26.87 -29.17
N GLY A 4 -12.39 27.71 -28.67
CA GLY A 4 -11.56 27.37 -27.52
C GLY A 4 -12.41 26.95 -26.33
N LEU A 5 -11.84 26.08 -25.49
CA LEU A 5 -12.47 25.69 -24.23
C LEU A 5 -12.79 26.96 -23.40
N PRO A 6 -14.00 27.09 -22.84
CA PRO A 6 -14.34 28.20 -21.95
C PRO A 6 -13.38 28.30 -20.76
N ASP A 7 -13.08 29.52 -20.32
CA ASP A 7 -12.10 29.78 -19.23
C ASP A 7 -12.43 29.03 -17.93
N TYR A 8 -13.71 28.89 -17.59
CA TYR A 8 -14.13 28.14 -16.40
C TYR A 8 -13.81 26.64 -16.51
N MET A 9 -13.84 26.07 -17.73
CA MET A 9 -13.45 24.67 -17.95
C MET A 9 -11.94 24.50 -17.85
N VAL A 10 -11.16 25.46 -18.35
CA VAL A 10 -9.70 25.46 -18.21
C VAL A 10 -9.31 25.51 -16.73
N ALA A 11 -9.91 26.43 -15.96
CA ALA A 11 -9.67 26.55 -14.52
C ALA A 11 -10.08 25.27 -13.76
N TYR A 12 -11.23 24.67 -14.12
CA TYR A 12 -11.66 23.41 -13.53
C TYR A 12 -10.70 22.26 -13.80
N LEU A 13 -10.20 22.12 -15.03
CA LEU A 13 -9.24 21.08 -15.39
C LEU A 13 -7.91 21.25 -14.64
N ALA A 14 -7.40 22.48 -14.55
CA ALA A 14 -6.20 22.78 -13.77
C ALA A 14 -6.38 22.43 -12.28
N GLN A 15 -7.55 22.75 -11.71
CA GLN A 15 -7.87 22.37 -10.33
C GLN A 15 -7.91 20.86 -10.14
N ARG A 16 -8.50 20.11 -11.08
CA ARG A 16 -8.57 18.64 -11.04
C ARG A 16 -7.19 18.00 -11.17
N GLU A 17 -6.32 18.57 -11.99
CA GLU A 17 -4.94 18.13 -12.12
C GLU A 17 -4.16 18.36 -10.82
N ALA A 18 -4.28 19.54 -10.21
CA ALA A 18 -3.66 19.84 -8.92
C ALA A 18 -4.14 18.91 -7.80
N GLN A 19 -5.45 18.64 -7.73
CA GLN A 19 -6.02 17.67 -6.77
C GLN A 19 -5.47 16.27 -6.99
N ARG A 20 -5.32 15.84 -8.26
CA ARG A 20 -4.76 14.52 -8.58
C ARG A 20 -3.29 14.44 -8.19
N ALA A 21 -2.51 15.47 -8.49
CA ALA A 21 -1.10 15.54 -8.11
C ALA A 21 -0.93 15.50 -6.59
N ALA A 22 -1.74 16.25 -5.85
CA ALA A 22 -1.74 16.22 -4.39
C ALA A 22 -2.10 14.83 -3.83
N ALA A 23 -3.14 14.18 -4.37
CA ALA A 23 -3.51 12.83 -3.94
C ALA A 23 -2.44 11.78 -4.25
N ILE A 24 -1.74 11.92 -5.38
CA ILE A 24 -0.59 11.07 -5.72
C ILE A 24 0.55 11.31 -4.74
N ALA A 25 0.88 12.56 -4.44
CA ALA A 25 1.95 12.90 -3.50
C ALA A 25 1.64 12.34 -2.10
N GLU A 26 0.44 12.59 -1.58
CA GLU A 26 -0.01 12.06 -0.28
C GLU A 26 0.07 10.53 -0.23
N PHE A 27 -0.33 9.86 -1.31
CA PHE A 27 -0.21 8.40 -1.41
C PHE A 27 1.26 7.96 -1.37
N LEU A 28 2.14 8.57 -2.16
CA LEU A 28 3.57 8.22 -2.24
C LEU A 28 4.34 8.54 -0.95
N ASP A 29 3.95 9.60 -0.24
CA ASP A 29 4.52 9.98 1.06
C ASP A 29 4.15 8.97 2.14
N GLY A 30 2.98 8.34 2.03
CA GLY A 30 2.55 7.26 2.92
C GLY A 30 3.24 5.91 2.69
N LEU A 31 4.03 5.76 1.62
CA LEU A 31 4.73 4.51 1.31
C LEU A 31 6.08 4.43 2.04
N THR A 32 6.44 3.21 2.43
CA THR A 32 7.81 2.89 2.84
C THR A 32 8.77 2.98 1.64
N GLU A 33 10.07 3.10 1.89
CA GLU A 33 11.10 3.12 0.84
C GLU A 33 11.02 1.89 -0.07
N TYR A 34 10.83 0.72 0.54
CA TYR A 34 10.61 -0.54 -0.19
C TYR A 34 9.36 -0.48 -1.09
N GLU A 35 8.24 0.04 -0.59
CA GLU A 35 7.02 0.16 -1.38
C GLU A 35 7.17 1.16 -2.52
N ARG A 36 7.88 2.27 -2.31
CA ARG A 36 8.24 3.21 -3.39
C ARG A 36 9.08 2.55 -4.46
N GLY A 37 10.08 1.74 -4.07
CA GLY A 37 10.89 0.96 -5.01
C GLY A 37 10.03 0.02 -5.86
N LEU A 38 9.08 -0.70 -5.25
CA LEU A 38 8.15 -1.56 -5.98
C LEU A 38 7.26 -0.79 -6.97
N PHE A 39 6.75 0.37 -6.57
CA PHE A 39 5.96 1.23 -7.45
C PHE A 39 6.77 1.78 -8.62
N HIS A 40 8.02 2.18 -8.36
CA HIS A 40 8.94 2.63 -9.38
C HIS A 40 9.23 1.52 -10.40
N ASP A 41 9.64 0.34 -9.93
CA ASP A 41 9.95 -0.82 -10.77
C ASP A 41 8.73 -1.19 -11.65
N ALA A 42 7.53 -1.23 -11.05
CA ALA A 42 6.28 -1.48 -11.78
C ALA A 42 5.97 -0.41 -12.85
N ALA A 43 6.22 0.87 -12.56
CA ALA A 43 5.99 1.96 -13.49
C ALA A 43 6.95 1.89 -14.70
N VAL A 44 8.24 1.64 -14.45
CA VAL A 44 9.26 1.45 -15.51
C VAL A 44 8.87 0.28 -16.40
N MET A 45 8.48 -0.85 -15.82
CA MET A 45 8.06 -2.03 -16.58
C MET A 45 6.80 -1.78 -17.41
N GLY A 46 5.80 -1.10 -16.83
CA GLY A 46 4.60 -0.69 -17.57
C GLY A 46 4.94 0.22 -18.76
N TYR A 47 5.86 1.15 -18.59
CA TYR A 47 6.33 2.04 -19.64
C TYR A 47 7.07 1.29 -20.76
N VAL A 48 8.05 0.45 -20.41
CA VAL A 48 8.83 -0.35 -21.38
C VAL A 48 7.91 -1.28 -22.16
N ARG A 49 7.03 -2.02 -21.47
CA ARG A 49 6.09 -2.94 -22.12
C ARG A 49 5.12 -2.20 -23.04
N GLY A 50 4.60 -1.05 -22.61
CA GLY A 50 3.74 -0.21 -23.44
C GLY A 50 4.45 0.29 -24.70
N SER A 51 5.74 0.61 -24.59
CA SER A 51 6.57 1.08 -25.72
C SER A 51 6.90 -0.03 -26.71
N MET A 52 6.98 -1.28 -26.25
CA MET A 52 7.26 -2.46 -27.08
C MET A 52 6.00 -3.13 -27.66
N HIS A 53 4.82 -2.77 -27.19
CA HIS A 53 3.56 -3.41 -27.60
C HIS A 53 3.21 -3.05 -29.06
N PRO A 54 2.96 -4.03 -29.95
CA PRO A 54 2.65 -3.76 -31.34
C PRO A 54 1.41 -2.88 -31.52
N ALA A 55 1.49 -1.92 -32.43
CA ALA A 55 0.38 -1.01 -32.71
C ALA A 55 -0.84 -1.77 -33.23
N GLY A 56 -2.00 -1.57 -32.60
CA GLY A 56 -3.26 -2.20 -32.98
C GLY A 56 -3.51 -3.59 -32.38
N GLU A 57 -2.53 -4.16 -31.69
CA GLU A 57 -2.75 -5.41 -30.97
C GLU A 57 -3.49 -5.17 -29.64
N ARG A 58 -4.28 -6.16 -29.24
CA ARG A 58 -5.01 -6.10 -27.97
C ARG A 58 -4.01 -6.27 -26.82
N ILE A 59 -3.91 -5.26 -25.97
CA ILE A 59 -3.15 -5.36 -24.71
C ILE A 59 -3.80 -6.45 -23.85
N PRO A 60 -3.08 -7.52 -23.47
CA PRO A 60 -3.61 -8.54 -22.59
C PRO A 60 -4.04 -7.90 -21.27
N LYS A 61 -5.19 -8.26 -20.74
CA LYS A 61 -5.67 -7.74 -19.45
C LYS A 61 -5.48 -8.81 -18.36
N GLY A 62 -5.13 -8.36 -17.16
CA GLY A 62 -5.16 -9.21 -15.97
C GLY A 62 -3.84 -9.94 -15.70
N THR A 63 -3.96 -11.20 -15.29
CA THR A 63 -2.88 -11.99 -14.66
C THR A 63 -1.75 -12.38 -15.60
N ALA A 64 -1.99 -12.47 -16.90
CA ALA A 64 -0.95 -12.83 -17.89
C ALA A 64 0.16 -11.76 -17.98
N VAL A 65 -0.21 -10.47 -17.98
CA VAL A 65 0.77 -9.36 -17.96
C VAL A 65 1.58 -9.39 -16.68
N VAL A 66 0.93 -9.68 -15.54
CA VAL A 66 1.63 -9.77 -14.25
C VAL A 66 2.66 -10.90 -14.27
N ALA A 67 2.33 -12.06 -14.83
CA ALA A 67 3.27 -13.18 -14.92
C ALA A 67 4.49 -12.85 -15.80
N GLU A 68 4.28 -12.25 -16.97
CA GLU A 68 5.38 -11.83 -17.87
C GLU A 68 6.28 -10.76 -17.22
N VAL A 69 5.68 -9.83 -16.50
CA VAL A 69 6.40 -8.79 -15.75
C VAL A 69 7.26 -9.42 -14.65
N VAL A 70 6.70 -10.34 -13.88
CA VAL A 70 7.43 -11.06 -12.83
C VAL A 70 8.57 -11.90 -13.40
N ASP A 71 8.36 -12.55 -14.54
CA ASP A 71 9.41 -13.32 -15.24
C ASP A 71 10.57 -12.41 -15.66
N ALA A 72 10.26 -11.25 -16.26
CA ALA A 72 11.26 -10.25 -16.63
C ALA A 72 12.04 -9.69 -15.41
N CYS A 73 11.38 -9.49 -14.27
CA CYS A 73 12.05 -9.10 -13.02
C CYS A 73 13.11 -10.10 -12.61
N PHE A 74 12.80 -11.40 -12.67
CA PHE A 74 13.74 -12.45 -12.29
C PHE A 74 14.85 -12.62 -13.32
N ALA A 75 14.59 -12.35 -14.60
CA ALA A 75 15.59 -12.41 -15.66
C ALA A 75 16.62 -11.26 -15.60
N HIS A 76 16.24 -10.09 -15.07
CA HIS A 76 17.07 -8.88 -15.01
C HIS A 76 17.19 -8.34 -13.58
N ARG A 77 17.81 -9.13 -12.70
CA ARG A 77 17.82 -8.85 -11.25
C ARG A 77 18.48 -7.51 -10.87
N ASP A 78 19.47 -7.09 -11.64
CA ASP A 78 20.21 -5.83 -11.50
C ASP A 78 19.34 -4.60 -11.77
N LEU A 79 18.39 -4.70 -12.70
CA LEU A 79 17.48 -3.61 -13.05
C LEU A 79 16.29 -3.48 -12.09
N TYR A 80 15.98 -4.54 -11.34
CA TYR A 80 14.83 -4.60 -10.44
C TYR A 80 15.24 -5.06 -9.04
N PRO A 81 16.12 -4.30 -8.35
CA PRO A 81 16.70 -4.71 -7.09
C PRO A 81 15.65 -4.82 -5.97
N THR A 82 14.55 -4.05 -6.05
CA THR A 82 13.49 -4.11 -5.03
C THR A 82 12.69 -5.40 -5.11
N VAL A 83 12.34 -5.84 -6.34
CA VAL A 83 11.65 -7.11 -6.57
C VAL A 83 12.54 -8.31 -6.24
N ASN A 84 13.84 -8.17 -6.49
CA ASN A 84 14.83 -9.23 -6.31
C ASN A 84 15.56 -9.19 -4.97
N ALA A 85 15.20 -8.27 -4.07
CA ALA A 85 15.85 -8.12 -2.78
C ALA A 85 15.75 -9.44 -1.99
N ASP A 86 16.89 -9.89 -1.47
CA ASP A 86 16.94 -11.04 -0.59
C ASP A 86 16.44 -10.61 0.79
N PHE A 87 15.28 -11.13 1.19
CA PHE A 87 14.73 -10.91 2.52
C PHE A 87 15.19 -12.01 3.47
N VAL A 88 15.81 -11.61 4.57
CA VAL A 88 16.19 -12.53 5.65
C VAL A 88 14.96 -12.95 6.44
N ASP A 89 14.03 -12.02 6.66
CA ASP A 89 12.75 -12.29 7.31
C ASP A 89 11.68 -11.34 6.78
N ARG A 90 10.47 -11.87 6.57
CA ARG A 90 9.28 -11.09 6.27
C ARG A 90 8.12 -11.66 7.05
N ARG A 91 7.73 -10.96 8.10
CA ARG A 91 6.61 -11.35 8.95
C ARG A 91 5.55 -10.27 8.99
N THR A 92 4.30 -10.73 8.91
CA THR A 92 3.12 -9.90 9.10
C THR A 92 2.37 -10.43 10.31
N THR A 93 2.26 -9.61 11.34
CA THR A 93 1.47 -9.94 12.53
C THR A 93 0.21 -9.10 12.50
N VAL A 94 -0.93 -9.75 12.65
CA VAL A 94 -2.22 -9.09 12.79
C VAL A 94 -2.70 -9.30 14.21
N GLU A 95 -2.91 -8.19 14.91
CA GLU A 95 -3.38 -8.17 16.28
C GLU A 95 -4.72 -7.45 16.36
N TYR A 96 -5.61 -7.97 17.19
CA TYR A 96 -6.92 -7.44 17.46
C TYR A 96 -7.01 -7.07 18.94
N PHE A 97 -7.72 -5.98 19.23
CA PHE A 97 -7.97 -5.54 20.60
C PHE A 97 -9.28 -4.77 20.65
N VAL A 98 -9.86 -4.67 21.84
CA VAL A 98 -11.06 -3.87 22.07
C VAL A 98 -10.62 -2.44 22.37
N GLN A 99 -11.28 -1.48 21.73
CA GLN A 99 -11.25 -0.08 22.17
C GLN A 99 -12.61 0.28 22.77
N CYS A 100 -12.62 1.16 23.77
CA CYS A 100 -13.84 1.80 24.23
C CYS A 100 -13.67 3.32 24.17
N GLU A 101 -14.78 4.00 23.89
CA GLU A 101 -14.83 5.45 23.81
C GLU A 101 -14.81 6.06 25.22
N GLN A 102 -13.99 7.08 25.39
CA GLN A 102 -13.87 7.85 26.61
C GLN A 102 -14.86 9.03 26.61
N PRO A 103 -15.15 9.65 27.76
CA PRO A 103 -16.08 10.79 27.84
C PRO A 103 -15.68 12.00 26.97
N ASP A 104 -14.41 12.12 26.60
CA ASP A 104 -13.89 13.17 25.71
C ASP A 104 -14.00 12.82 24.21
N GLY A 105 -14.58 11.66 23.88
CA GLY A 105 -14.73 11.14 22.51
C GLY A 105 -13.49 10.43 21.96
N SER A 106 -12.40 10.33 22.74
CA SER A 106 -11.22 9.56 22.34
C SER A 106 -11.45 8.04 22.47
N TRP A 107 -10.70 7.24 21.72
CA TRP A 107 -10.82 5.78 21.74
C TRP A 107 -9.56 5.15 22.33
N GLU A 108 -9.70 4.50 23.49
CA GLU A 108 -8.58 3.88 24.18
C GLU A 108 -8.64 2.36 24.15
N GLN A 109 -7.47 1.73 24.15
CA GLN A 109 -7.35 0.28 24.20
C GLN A 109 -7.82 -0.25 25.56
N ALA A 110 -8.88 -1.05 25.55
CA ALA A 110 -9.54 -1.60 26.73
C ALA A 110 -9.24 -3.10 26.97
N SER A 111 -8.47 -3.75 26.08
CA SER A 111 -8.04 -5.14 26.23
C SER A 111 -6.60 -5.37 25.79
N SER A 112 -6.00 -6.47 26.22
CA SER A 112 -4.76 -6.96 25.59
C SER A 112 -4.99 -7.35 24.13
N MET A 113 -3.90 -7.38 23.36
CA MET A 113 -3.86 -7.80 21.96
C MET A 113 -3.99 -9.32 21.84
N VAL A 114 -4.67 -9.77 20.79
CA VAL A 114 -4.81 -11.19 20.41
C VAL A 114 -4.67 -11.36 18.91
N THR A 115 -4.22 -12.52 18.46
CA THR A 115 -4.11 -12.82 17.02
C THR A 115 -5.38 -13.43 16.43
N ASP A 116 -6.27 -13.98 17.26
CA ASP A 116 -7.56 -14.53 16.84
C ASP A 116 -8.68 -13.46 16.87
N PRO A 117 -9.32 -13.16 15.73
CA PRO A 117 -10.41 -12.18 15.68
C PRO A 117 -11.65 -12.61 16.46
N LYS A 118 -11.94 -13.91 16.59
CA LYS A 118 -13.12 -14.38 17.34
C LYS A 118 -12.98 -14.05 18.82
N THR A 119 -11.82 -14.35 19.40
CA THR A 119 -11.46 -13.98 20.76
C THR A 119 -11.61 -12.47 21.00
N ALA A 120 -11.25 -11.62 20.03
CA ALA A 120 -11.42 -10.17 20.16
C ALA A 120 -12.90 -9.73 20.19
N VAL A 121 -13.76 -10.38 19.39
CA VAL A 121 -15.21 -10.14 19.42
C VAL A 121 -15.82 -10.57 20.75
N GLU A 122 -15.46 -11.75 21.26
CA GLU A 122 -15.93 -12.22 22.57
C GLU A 122 -15.52 -11.26 23.70
N ARG A 123 -14.29 -10.73 23.65
CA ARG A 123 -13.82 -9.69 24.58
C ARG A 123 -14.61 -8.40 24.45
N ARG A 124 -14.98 -7.97 23.24
CA ARG A 124 -15.85 -6.80 23.03
C ARG A 124 -17.20 -7.01 23.72
N GLU A 125 -17.83 -8.16 23.52
CA GLU A 125 -19.12 -8.47 24.15
C GLU A 125 -19.01 -8.60 25.67
N ALA A 126 -17.90 -9.13 26.18
CA ALA A 126 -17.62 -9.10 27.62
C ALA A 126 -17.49 -7.66 28.15
N LYS A 127 -16.81 -6.76 27.41
CA LYS A 127 -16.68 -5.35 27.79
C LYS A 127 -18.00 -4.59 27.75
N ARG A 128 -18.83 -4.81 26.73
CA ARG A 128 -20.18 -4.24 26.65
C ARG A 128 -21.07 -4.68 27.82
N ARG A 129 -20.93 -5.94 28.28
CA ARG A 129 -21.64 -6.42 29.48
C ARG A 129 -21.11 -5.78 30.76
N GLN A 130 -19.79 -5.55 30.85
CA GLN A 130 -19.15 -4.94 32.01
C GLN A 130 -19.44 -3.43 32.11
N PHE A 131 -19.50 -2.75 30.97
CA PHE A 131 -19.68 -1.30 30.84
C PHE A 131 -20.74 -1.01 29.76
N PRO A 132 -22.04 -1.15 30.08
CA PRO A 132 -23.12 -1.04 29.09
C PRO A 132 -23.26 0.36 28.48
N ASP A 133 -22.84 1.39 29.20
CA ASP A 133 -22.90 2.78 28.74
C ASP A 133 -21.71 3.15 27.84
N PHE A 134 -20.69 2.30 27.74
CA PHE A 134 -19.50 2.56 26.94
C PHE A 134 -19.69 2.02 25.52
N ALA A 135 -19.44 2.87 24.52
CA ALA A 135 -19.28 2.40 23.15
C ALA A 135 -17.96 1.62 23.04
N CYS A 136 -18.03 0.34 22.67
CA CYS A 136 -16.84 -0.47 22.43
C CYS A 136 -16.82 -1.06 21.01
N ARG A 137 -15.62 -1.11 20.42
CA ARG A 137 -15.33 -1.62 19.07
C ARG A 137 -14.12 -2.55 19.07
N VAL A 138 -14.01 -3.41 18.06
CA VAL A 138 -12.77 -4.15 17.79
C VAL A 138 -11.93 -3.30 16.86
N ALA A 139 -10.68 -3.05 17.26
CA ALA A 139 -9.64 -2.46 16.42
C ALA A 139 -8.64 -3.54 16.00
N ARG A 140 -7.97 -3.29 14.88
CA ARG A 140 -6.94 -4.16 14.31
C ARG A 140 -5.66 -3.36 14.14
N ARG A 141 -4.54 -3.94 14.56
CA ARG A 141 -3.18 -3.48 14.26
C ARG A 141 -2.53 -4.48 13.32
N ILE A 142 -1.91 -3.97 12.26
CA ILE A 142 -1.12 -4.77 11.33
C ILE A 142 0.31 -4.30 11.49
N THR A 143 1.18 -5.19 11.94
CA THR A 143 2.61 -4.92 12.05
C THR A 143 3.30 -5.70 10.95
N ARG A 144 4.01 -4.99 10.07
CA ARG A 144 4.85 -5.59 9.04
C ARG A 144 6.30 -5.37 9.42
N VAL A 145 7.07 -6.44 9.48
CA VAL A 145 8.52 -6.39 9.68
C VAL A 145 9.16 -7.00 8.43
N ILE A 146 10.03 -6.22 7.80
CA ILE A 146 10.83 -6.64 6.65
C ILE A 146 12.29 -6.49 7.09
N VAL A 147 13.04 -7.58 7.10
CA VAL A 147 14.48 -7.59 7.36
C VAL A 147 15.18 -7.86 6.04
N GLN A 148 15.90 -6.86 5.54
CA GLN A 148 16.70 -6.98 4.32
C GLN A 148 18.10 -7.51 4.70
N ALA A 149 18.69 -8.33 3.83
CA ALA A 149 20.11 -8.63 3.94
C ALA A 149 20.89 -7.35 3.67
N GLU A 150 21.86 -6.99 4.53
CA GLU A 150 22.80 -5.91 4.18
C GLU A 150 23.58 -6.32 2.94
N LEU A 151 23.52 -5.50 1.89
CA LEU A 151 24.48 -5.55 0.80
C LEU A 151 25.81 -5.05 1.36
N VAL A 152 26.68 -5.98 1.76
CA VAL A 152 28.08 -5.65 2.01
C VAL A 152 28.69 -5.35 0.64
N GLU A 153 28.82 -4.07 0.29
CA GLU A 153 29.65 -3.66 -0.85
C GLU A 153 31.10 -4.04 -0.51
N GLU A 154 31.63 -5.07 -1.16
CA GLU A 154 33.06 -5.33 -1.09
C GLU A 154 33.80 -4.14 -1.72
N PRO A 155 34.78 -3.54 -1.04
CA PRO A 155 35.52 -2.41 -1.60
C PRO A 155 36.22 -2.86 -2.87
N GLU A 156 35.98 -2.15 -3.98
CA GLU A 156 36.71 -2.33 -5.23
C GLU A 156 38.23 -2.27 -4.93
N SER A 157 38.94 -3.31 -5.38
CA SER A 157 40.38 -3.50 -5.14
C SER A 157 41.22 -3.10 -6.35
#